data_AF-A0A4U8IS45-F1
#
_entry.id   AF-A0A4U8IS45-F1
#
_cell.length_a   1.000
_cell.length_b   1.000
_cell.length_c   1.000
_cell.angle_alpha   90.00
_cell.angle_beta   90.00
_cell.angle_gamma   90.00
#
_symmetry.space_group_name_H-M   'P 1'
#
loop_
_entity.id
_entity.type
_entity.pdbx_description
1 polymer ?
#
loop_
_entity_poly.entity_id
_entity_poly.type
_entity_poly.pdbx_seq_one_letter_code
_entity_poly.pdbx_strand_id
1 'polypeptide(L)' 'MTKPTKDDELYREMCRVVGKVVLEMRDLGQEPKYIVIAGVLRTALANQRIQRSALEKQAMETVINALARS' A
#
# COMPACT_ATOMS: atom_id res chain seq x y z
N MET A 1 8.26 18.91 -19.51
CA MET A 1 7.97 17.85 -18.53
C MET A 1 7.96 18.48 -17.14
N THR A 2 6.79 18.71 -16.55
CA THR A 2 6.66 19.26 -15.19
C THR A 2 7.14 18.23 -14.17
N LYS A 3 7.91 18.68 -13.16
CA LYS A 3 8.35 17.79 -12.08
C LYS A 3 7.10 17.29 -11.33
N PRO A 4 7.01 15.99 -11.00
CA PRO A 4 5.92 15.48 -10.18
C PRO A 4 5.89 16.20 -8.84
N THR A 5 4.69 16.50 -8.37
CA THR A 5 4.50 17.08 -7.03
C THR A 5 4.69 15.99 -5.97
N LYS A 6 4.89 16.38 -4.71
CA LYS A 6 4.96 15.41 -3.59
C LYS A 6 3.69 14.57 -3.48
N ASP A 7 2.55 15.14 -3.81
CA ASP A 7 1.26 14.45 -3.79
C ASP A 7 1.18 13.42 -4.92
N ASP A 8 1.75 13.72 -6.10
CA ASP A 8 1.85 12.75 -7.21
C ASP A 8 2.74 11.56 -6.85
N GLU A 9 3.85 11.81 -6.16
CA GLU A 9 4.77 10.76 -5.70
C GLU A 9 4.09 9.86 -4.67
N LEU A 10 3.36 10.45 -3.71
CA LEU A 10 2.60 9.69 -2.73
C LEU A 10 1.49 8.86 -3.39
N TYR A 11 0.71 9.46 -4.29
CA TYR A 11 -0.37 8.76 -5.00
C TYR A 11 0.17 7.57 -5.80
N ARG A 12 1.29 7.77 -6.53
CA ARG A 12 1.95 6.69 -7.27
C ARG A 12 2.43 5.57 -6.34
N GLU A 13 3.01 5.93 -5.20
CA GLU A 13 3.48 4.94 -4.23
C GLU A 13 2.33 4.16 -3.58
N MET A 14 1.21 4.83 -3.29
CA MET A 14 -0.02 4.18 -2.83
C MET A 14 -0.53 3.14 -3.85
N CYS A 15 -0.61 3.52 -5.13
CA CYS A 15 -1.01 2.60 -6.20
C CYS A 15 -0.03 1.43 -6.33
N ARG A 16 1.28 1.66 -6.22
CA ARG A 16 2.30 0.61 -6.27
C ARG A 16 2.11 -0.41 -5.14
N VAL A 17 1.95 0.07 -3.91
CA VAL A 17 1.78 -0.76 -2.70
C VAL A 17 0.50 -1.60 -2.80
N VAL A 18 -0.63 -0.99 -3.16
CA VAL A 18 -1.90 -1.71 -3.34
C VAL A 18 -1.80 -2.72 -4.48
N GLY A 19 -1.27 -2.30 -5.63
CA GLY A 19 -1.14 -3.13 -6.82
C GLY A 19 -0.31 -4.39 -6.55
N LYS A 20 0.79 -4.26 -5.80
CA LYS A 20 1.60 -5.42 -5.40
C LYS A 20 0.78 -6.45 -4.61
N VAL A 21 0.06 -6.01 -3.57
CA VAL A 21 -0.75 -6.92 -2.74
C VAL A 21 -1.86 -7.57 -3.55
N VAL A 22 -2.56 -6.79 -4.39
CA VAL A 22 -3.64 -7.31 -5.25
C VAL A 22 -3.13 -8.38 -6.23
N LEU A 23 -1.97 -8.16 -6.84
CA LEU A 23 -1.37 -9.13 -7.76
C LEU A 23 -0.93 -10.39 -7.02
N GLU A 24 -0.27 -10.26 -5.86
CA GLU A 24 0.11 -11.42 -5.03
C GLU A 24 -1.10 -12.23 -4.58
N MET A 25 -2.19 -11.57 -4.15
CA MET A 25 -3.44 -12.24 -3.80
C MET A 25 -4.04 -13.00 -4.99
N ARG A 26 -4.11 -12.36 -6.16
CA ARG A 26 -4.60 -13.00 -7.39
C ARG A 26 -3.77 -14.24 -7.74
N ASP A 27 -2.44 -14.15 -7.66
CA ASP A 27 -1.54 -15.25 -7.98
C ASP A 27 -1.69 -16.42 -6.99
N LEU A 28 -2.15 -16.15 -5.77
CA LEU A 28 -2.54 -17.15 -4.76
C LEU A 28 -3.99 -17.65 -4.90
N GLY A 29 -4.73 -17.20 -5.91
CA GLY A 29 -6.15 -17.54 -6.09
C GLY A 29 -7.09 -16.91 -5.06
N GLN A 30 -6.63 -15.88 -4.34
CA GLN A 30 -7.41 -15.16 -3.35
C GLN A 30 -8.09 -13.94 -3.96
N GLU A 31 -9.38 -13.80 -3.70
CA GLU A 31 -10.14 -12.61 -4.08
C GLU A 31 -9.64 -11.38 -3.27
N PRO A 32 -9.20 -10.30 -3.95
CA PRO A 32 -8.76 -9.09 -3.27
C PRO A 32 -9.94 -8.36 -2.60
N LYS A 33 -9.98 -8.39 -1.27
CA LYS A 33 -10.96 -7.65 -0.46
C LYS A 33 -10.26 -6.52 0.30
N TYR A 34 -10.91 -5.36 0.40
CA TYR A 34 -10.33 -4.18 1.07
C TYR A 34 -9.84 -4.46 2.49
N ILE A 35 -10.65 -5.19 3.29
CA ILE A 35 -10.27 -5.57 4.66
C ILE A 35 -9.01 -6.44 4.72
N VAL A 36 -8.83 -7.33 3.73
CA VAL A 36 -7.68 -8.22 3.64
C VAL A 36 -6.43 -7.44 3.23
N ILE A 37 -6.53 -6.59 2.20
CA ILE A 37 -5.42 -5.73 1.77
C ILE A 37 -4.95 -4.84 2.92
N ALA A 38 -5.88 -4.19 3.63
CA ALA A 38 -5.55 -3.38 4.80
C ALA A 38 -4.87 -4.20 5.91
N GLY A 39 -5.32 -5.44 6.14
CA GLY A 39 -4.71 -6.36 7.10
C GLY A 39 -3.28 -6.77 6.73
N VAL A 40 -3.05 -7.09 5.45
CA VAL A 40 -1.71 -7.42 4.91
C VAL A 40 -0.78 -6.23 5.08
N LEU A 41 -1.23 -5.02 4.73
CA LEU A 41 -0.41 -3.81 4.85
C LEU A 41 -0.10 -3.46 6.31
N ARG A 42 -1.06 -3.59 7.24
CA ARG A 42 -0.79 -3.41 8.68
C ARG A 42 0.28 -4.39 9.18
N THR A 43 0.16 -5.65 8.80
CA THR A 43 1.11 -6.71 9.20
C THR A 43 2.49 -6.44 8.62
N ALA A 44 2.55 -6.06 7.34
CA ALA A 44 3.79 -5.70 6.69
C ALA A 44 4.44 -4.49 7.35
N LEU A 45 3.68 -3.42 7.63
CA LEU A 45 4.19 -2.19 8.24
C LEU A 45 4.72 -2.42 9.65
N ALA A 46 4.08 -3.29 10.44
CA ALA A 46 4.52 -3.66 11.78
C ALA A 46 5.84 -4.46 11.79
N ASN A 47 6.25 -5.04 10.65
CA ASN A 47 7.50 -5.79 10.56
C ASN A 47 8.72 -4.83 10.55
N GLN A 48 9.32 -4.65 11.73
CA GLN A 48 10.50 -3.82 11.96
C GLN A 48 11.79 -4.37 11.33
N ARG A 49 11.82 -5.64 10.89
CA ARG A 49 12.99 -6.23 10.21
C ARG A 49 13.17 -5.70 8.79
N ILE A 50 12.11 -5.13 8.20
CA ILE A 50 12.13 -4.59 6.85
C ILE A 50 12.26 -3.07 6.95
N GLN A 51 13.41 -2.54 6.50
CA GLN A 51 13.56 -1.10 6.32
C GLN A 51 12.74 -0.62 5.13
N ARG A 52 11.96 0.44 5.35
CA ARG A 52 11.12 1.07 4.33
C ARG A 52 11.42 2.56 4.29
N SER A 53 11.31 3.14 3.10
CA SER A 53 11.43 4.59 2.94
C SER A 53 10.31 5.32 3.69
N ALA A 54 10.51 6.60 3.99
CA ALA A 54 9.47 7.42 4.61
C ALA A 54 8.21 7.50 3.71
N LEU A 55 8.41 7.61 2.39
CA LEU A 55 7.33 7.65 1.40
C LEU A 55 6.52 6.35 1.40
N GLU A 56 7.19 5.19 1.42
CA GLU A 56 6.50 3.89 1.43
C GLU A 56 5.70 3.70 2.72
N LYS A 57 6.25 4.08 3.89
CA LYS A 57 5.50 4.06 5.16
C LYS A 57 4.26 4.94 5.10
N GLN A 58 4.42 6.18 4.64
CA GLN A 58 3.30 7.12 4.49
C GLN A 58 2.24 6.60 3.51
N ALA A 59 2.64 6.01 2.39
CA ALA A 59 1.74 5.41 1.42
C ALA A 59 0.97 4.25 2.03
N MET A 60 1.65 3.33 2.72
CA MET A 60 1.03 2.20 3.42
C MET A 60 0.00 2.67 4.46
N GLU A 61 0.36 3.63 5.32
CA GLU A 61 -0.54 4.20 6.33
C GLU A 61 -1.77 4.87 5.71
N THR A 62 -1.56 5.64 4.64
CA THR A 62 -2.65 6.33 3.93
C THR A 62 -3.62 5.33 3.31
N VAL A 63 -3.10 4.28 2.66
CA VAL A 63 -3.92 3.20 2.10
C VAL A 63 -4.68 2.45 3.19
N ILE A 64 -4.04 2.08 4.29
CA ILE A 64 -4.70 1.39 5.42
C ILE A 64 -5.88 2.22 5.91
N ASN A 65 -5.69 3.53 6.09
CA ASN A 65 -6.73 4.44 6.55
C ASN A 65 -7.84 4.64 5.51
N ALA A 66 -7.52 4.68 4.22
CA ALA A 66 -8.51 4.76 3.15
C ALA A 66 -9.39 3.50 3.10
N LEU A 67 -8.78 2.31 3.14
CA LEU A 67 -9.48 1.02 3.05
C LEU A 67 -10.22 0.64 4.34
N ALA A 68 -9.88 1.25 5.48
CA ALA A 68 -10.65 1.06 6.72
C ALA A 68 -11.98 1.82 6.73
N ARG A 69 -12.16 2.79 5.82
CA ARG A 69 -13.37 3.62 5.69
C ARG A 69 -14.32 3.15 4.58
N SER A 70 -13.93 2.15 3.80
CA SER A 70 -14.66 1.62 2.64
C SER A 70 -15.52 0.41 2.96
#